data_AF-A0A1C3NUS4-F1
#
_entry.id   AF-A0A1C3NUS4-F1
#
_cell.length_a   1.000
_cell.length_b   1.000
_cell.length_c   1.000
_cell.angle_alpha   90.00
_cell.angle_beta   90.00
_cell.angle_gamma   90.00
#
_symmetry.space_group_name_H-M   'P 1'
#
loop_
_entity.id
_entity.type
_entity.pdbx_description
1 polymer ?
#
loop_
_entity_poly.entity_id
_entity_poly.type
_entity_poly.pdbx_seq_one_letter_code
_entity_poly.pdbx_strand_id
1 'polypeptide(L)'
;MPAEHDGSRGPWSRHRGPALGFVVTGTRTVWFAGDTALHDAMADLVPLGLDLALVPVGGWGPNLGPGHLDPAGAVEAVRRTLRPRPVPPPLVSARPAPVQTGRSAGPAPVAGPPAVAVPIHYGTFWPIGFDRVRPDRFHEPGREFARLAGAADLSAQVRVLAHGESMAVPVAGPFAVGPASPGRASRLATETVPPRDMSLPRDVPLPRDVPPA
;
A
#
# COMPACT_ATOMS: atom_id res chain seq x y z
N MET A 1 1.85 8.78 -4.62
CA MET A 1 1.79 7.95 -5.84
C MET A 1 0.36 7.93 -6.32
N PRO A 2 0.09 8.04 -7.62
CA PRO A 2 -1.29 7.93 -8.10
C PRO A 2 -1.85 6.55 -7.74
N ALA A 3 -3.06 6.52 -7.21
CA ALA A 3 -3.92 5.34 -7.20
C ALA A 3 -4.87 5.46 -8.40
N GLU A 4 -5.23 4.36 -9.04
CA GLU A 4 -6.15 4.34 -10.17
C GLU A 4 -7.52 3.85 -9.72
N HIS A 5 -8.42 4.79 -9.41
CA HIS A 5 -9.80 4.48 -9.01
C HIS A 5 -10.74 5.64 -9.35
N ASP A 6 -12.00 5.35 -9.67
CA ASP A 6 -13.03 6.38 -9.90
C ASP A 6 -13.30 7.18 -8.61
N GLY A 7 -13.25 8.51 -8.72
CA GLY A 7 -13.50 9.42 -7.62
C GLY A 7 -14.97 9.60 -7.23
N SER A 8 -15.91 8.95 -7.93
CA SER A 8 -17.33 9.13 -7.70
C SER A 8 -17.79 8.62 -6.33
N ARG A 9 -18.85 9.22 -5.79
CA ARG A 9 -19.45 8.83 -4.50
C ARG A 9 -20.86 8.27 -4.68
N GLY A 10 -21.10 7.63 -5.83
CA GLY A 10 -22.38 7.02 -6.21
C GLY A 10 -23.21 7.83 -7.22
N PRO A 11 -24.35 7.26 -7.68
CA PRO A 11 -25.07 7.70 -8.89
C PRO A 11 -25.61 9.14 -8.87
N TRP A 12 -25.69 9.77 -7.70
CA TRP A 12 -26.25 11.11 -7.53
C TRP A 12 -25.33 12.07 -6.78
N SER A 13 -24.09 11.68 -6.52
CA SER A 13 -23.16 12.56 -5.84
C SER A 13 -22.47 13.49 -6.83
N ARG A 14 -22.58 14.80 -6.56
CA ARG A 14 -21.78 15.83 -7.23
C ARG A 14 -20.31 15.85 -6.77
N HIS A 15 -20.01 15.15 -5.67
CA HIS A 15 -18.67 15.14 -5.11
C HIS A 15 -17.80 14.11 -5.82
N ARG A 16 -16.60 14.56 -6.24
CA ARG A 16 -15.54 13.71 -6.78
C ARG A 16 -14.24 14.02 -6.05
N GLY A 17 -13.45 12.99 -5.78
CA GLY A 17 -12.12 13.15 -5.21
C GLY A 17 -11.12 12.24 -5.91
N PRO A 18 -9.84 12.63 -6.02
CA PRO A 18 -8.83 11.74 -6.56
C PRO A 18 -8.68 10.51 -5.67
N ALA A 19 -8.40 9.36 -6.29
CA ALA A 19 -7.93 8.19 -5.58
C ALA A 19 -6.56 8.50 -4.96
N LEU A 20 -6.36 8.07 -3.72
CA LEU A 20 -5.18 8.45 -2.93
C LEU A 20 -4.25 7.25 -2.74
N GLY A 21 -3.00 7.41 -3.14
CA GLY A 21 -1.91 6.49 -2.81
C GLY A 21 -0.71 7.25 -2.27
N PHE A 22 -0.02 6.70 -1.27
CA PHE A 22 1.09 7.36 -0.60
C PHE A 22 2.31 6.46 -0.53
N VAL A 23 3.49 7.08 -0.69
CA VAL A 23 4.76 6.47 -0.30
C VAL A 23 5.33 7.36 0.77
N VAL A 24 5.66 6.78 1.91
CA VAL A 24 6.26 7.46 3.04
C VAL A 24 7.68 6.92 3.20
N THR A 25 8.68 7.79 3.05
CA THR A 25 10.09 7.45 3.15
C THR A 25 10.72 8.13 4.38
N GLY A 26 11.54 7.39 5.10
CA GLY A 26 12.32 7.84 6.25
C GLY A 26 13.40 6.83 6.57
N THR A 27 13.47 6.34 7.82
CA THR A 27 14.21 5.10 8.11
C THR A 27 13.59 3.89 7.41
N ARG A 28 12.37 4.05 6.87
CA ARG A 28 11.57 3.08 6.14
C ARG A 28 10.89 3.64 4.93
N THR A 29 10.68 2.79 3.95
CA THR A 29 9.84 3.05 2.79
C THR A 29 8.55 2.24 2.90
N VAL A 30 7.44 2.92 3.15
CA VAL A 30 6.10 2.32 3.25
C VAL A 30 5.26 2.77 2.07
N TRP A 31 4.64 1.81 1.38
CA TRP A 31 3.63 2.09 0.37
C TRP A 31 2.24 1.82 0.93
N PHE A 32 1.40 2.85 0.95
CA PHE A 32 -0.04 2.73 1.13
C PHE A 32 -0.70 2.87 -0.23
N ALA A 33 -1.23 1.78 -0.77
CA ALA A 33 -1.77 1.74 -2.12
C ALA A 33 -3.09 2.51 -2.26
N GLY A 34 -3.85 2.66 -1.16
CA GLY A 34 -5.21 3.17 -1.21
C GLY A 34 -6.18 2.17 -1.81
N ASP A 35 -7.26 2.67 -2.41
CA ASP A 35 -8.15 1.89 -3.27
C ASP A 35 -7.75 2.14 -4.72
N THR A 36 -7.37 1.09 -5.43
CA THR A 36 -6.73 1.20 -6.75
C THR A 36 -6.97 -0.05 -7.58
N ALA A 37 -6.85 0.08 -8.90
CA ALA A 37 -6.61 -1.00 -9.85
C ALA A 37 -5.12 -1.33 -9.96
N LEU A 38 -4.82 -2.37 -10.75
CA LEU A 38 -3.47 -2.68 -11.19
C LEU A 38 -3.02 -1.68 -12.25
N HIS A 39 -1.82 -1.13 -12.13
CA HIS A 39 -1.26 -0.20 -13.10
C HIS A 39 0.27 -0.33 -13.20
N ASP A 40 0.84 0.09 -14.33
CA ASP A 40 2.26 -0.14 -14.64
C ASP A 40 3.20 0.74 -13.79
N ALA A 41 2.74 1.93 -13.37
CA ALA A 41 3.51 2.83 -12.51
C ALA A 41 3.84 2.24 -11.11
N MET A 42 3.29 1.08 -10.75
CA MET A 42 3.74 0.34 -9.55
C MET A 42 5.21 -0.09 -9.65
N ALA A 43 5.73 -0.31 -10.87
CA ALA A 43 7.13 -0.64 -11.10
C ALA A 43 8.09 0.48 -10.69
N ASP A 44 7.62 1.73 -10.65
CA ASP A 44 8.41 2.88 -10.21
C ASP A 44 8.75 2.83 -8.71
N LEU A 45 8.13 1.91 -7.95
CA LEU A 45 8.41 1.67 -6.54
C LEU A 45 9.63 0.75 -6.33
N VAL A 46 10.02 -0.03 -7.34
CA VAL A 46 11.15 -0.98 -7.25
C VAL A 46 12.46 -0.30 -6.84
N PRO A 47 12.85 0.85 -7.41
CA PRO A 47 14.08 1.55 -7.01
C PRO A 47 14.07 1.99 -5.54
N LEU A 48 12.89 2.27 -4.96
CA LEU A 48 12.73 2.79 -3.60
C LEU A 48 13.00 1.73 -2.52
N GLY A 49 12.93 0.44 -2.87
CA GLY A 49 13.16 -0.66 -1.93
C GLY A 49 12.15 -0.65 -0.78
N LEU A 50 10.89 -1.03 -1.07
CA LEU A 50 9.83 -1.03 -0.08
C LEU A 50 10.16 -1.96 1.11
N ASP A 51 9.93 -1.48 2.32
CA ASP A 51 9.95 -2.29 3.54
C ASP A 51 8.56 -2.83 3.88
N LEU A 52 7.51 -2.06 3.55
CA LEU A 52 6.12 -2.41 3.83
C LEU A 52 5.20 -1.94 2.69
N ALA A 53 4.30 -2.83 2.27
CA ALA A 53 3.20 -2.54 1.37
C ALA A 53 1.85 -2.81 2.07
N LEU A 54 0.99 -1.81 2.14
CA LEU A 54 -0.41 -1.92 2.55
C LEU A 54 -1.27 -1.91 1.28
N VAL A 55 -1.81 -3.07 0.90
CA VAL A 55 -2.40 -3.28 -0.44
C VAL A 55 -3.87 -3.72 -0.33
N PRO A 56 -4.81 -3.09 -1.06
CA PRO A 56 -6.20 -3.53 -1.06
C PRO A 56 -6.31 -4.91 -1.72
N VAL A 57 -7.10 -5.80 -1.13
CA VAL A 57 -7.37 -7.15 -1.67
C VAL A 57 -8.86 -7.42 -1.89
N GLY A 58 -9.68 -6.41 -1.64
CA GLY A 58 -11.12 -6.48 -1.70
C GLY A 58 -11.70 -5.08 -1.81
N GLY A 59 -13.02 -5.02 -1.74
CA GLY A 59 -13.75 -3.77 -1.90
C GLY A 59 -15.14 -3.87 -1.32
N TRP A 60 -15.98 -2.92 -1.69
CA TRP A 60 -17.31 -2.81 -1.15
C TRP A 60 -18.32 -3.68 -1.92
N GLY A 61 -19.04 -4.51 -1.18
CA GLY A 61 -20.17 -5.27 -1.71
C GLY A 61 -19.81 -6.51 -2.52
N PRO A 62 -20.82 -7.16 -3.10
CA PRO A 62 -20.65 -8.51 -3.62
C PRO A 62 -19.95 -8.55 -4.99
N ASN A 63 -19.92 -7.43 -5.71
CA ASN A 63 -19.21 -7.31 -6.99
C ASN A 63 -18.03 -6.36 -6.83
N LEU A 64 -16.83 -6.88 -7.06
CA LEU A 64 -15.63 -6.07 -7.17
C LEU A 64 -15.65 -5.46 -8.59
N GLY A 65 -16.11 -4.21 -8.69
CA GLY A 65 -16.22 -3.51 -9.98
C GLY A 65 -14.84 -3.24 -10.61
N PRO A 66 -14.81 -2.67 -11.83
CA PRO A 66 -13.57 -2.13 -12.39
C PRO A 66 -12.96 -1.09 -11.45
N GLY A 67 -11.62 -0.99 -11.42
CA GLY A 67 -10.94 0.00 -10.57
C GLY A 67 -10.44 -0.54 -9.24
N HIS A 68 -10.61 -1.83 -8.94
CA HIS A 68 -10.24 -2.45 -7.67
C HIS A 68 -9.35 -3.68 -7.85
N LEU A 69 -8.48 -3.93 -6.87
CA LEU A 69 -7.70 -5.16 -6.78
C LEU A 69 -8.49 -6.25 -6.04
N ASP A 70 -8.62 -7.41 -6.69
CA ASP A 70 -8.93 -8.66 -6.01
C ASP A 70 -7.64 -9.28 -5.41
N PRO A 71 -7.70 -10.40 -4.68
CA PRO A 71 -6.50 -11.00 -4.10
C PRO A 71 -5.41 -11.36 -5.12
N ALA A 72 -5.79 -11.78 -6.34
CA ALA A 72 -4.82 -12.13 -7.38
C ALA A 72 -4.17 -10.88 -7.99
N GLY A 73 -4.96 -9.86 -8.27
CA GLY A 73 -4.49 -8.55 -8.71
C GLY A 73 -3.57 -7.90 -7.67
N ALA A 74 -3.87 -8.06 -6.38
CA ALA A 74 -3.02 -7.55 -5.30
C ALA A 74 -1.66 -8.27 -5.23
N VAL A 75 -1.62 -9.59 -5.47
CA VAL A 75 -0.36 -10.34 -5.57
C VAL A 75 0.49 -9.79 -6.71
N GLU A 76 -0.13 -9.54 -7.86
CA GLU A 76 0.57 -8.95 -9.00
C GLU A 76 1.01 -7.50 -8.75
N ALA A 77 0.19 -6.70 -8.08
CA ALA A 77 0.54 -5.36 -7.67
C ALA A 77 1.79 -5.36 -6.79
N VAL A 78 1.81 -6.18 -5.73
CA VAL A 78 2.99 -6.35 -4.87
C VAL A 78 4.18 -6.82 -5.70
N ARG A 79 4.03 -7.83 -6.55
CA ARG A 79 5.12 -8.34 -7.40
C ARG A 79 5.79 -7.23 -8.21
N ARG A 80 5.00 -6.34 -8.82
CA ARG A 80 5.52 -5.21 -9.61
C ARG A 80 6.33 -4.21 -8.80
N THR A 81 6.10 -4.12 -7.49
CA THR A 81 6.88 -3.25 -6.60
C THR A 81 8.17 -3.86 -6.07
N LEU A 82 8.33 -5.17 -6.19
CA LEU A 82 9.47 -5.89 -5.62
C LEU A 82 10.61 -6.00 -6.63
N ARG A 83 11.83 -6.00 -6.11
CA ARG A 83 12.98 -6.39 -6.94
C ARG A 83 12.83 -7.87 -7.31
N PRO A 84 13.12 -8.25 -8.57
CA PRO A 84 13.16 -9.65 -8.96
C PRO A 84 14.10 -10.42 -8.02
N ARG A 85 13.67 -11.61 -7.60
CA ARG A 85 14.54 -12.52 -6.86
C ARG A 85 15.75 -12.83 -7.76
N PRO A 86 17.00 -12.66 -7.30
CA PRO A 86 18.14 -13.13 -8.06
C PRO A 86 17.98 -14.62 -8.31
N VAL A 87 17.89 -15.03 -9.57
CA VAL A 87 17.92 -16.45 -9.94
C VAL A 87 19.34 -16.92 -9.63
N PRO A 88 19.55 -17.89 -8.71
CA PRO A 88 20.89 -18.40 -8.47
C PRO A 88 21.44 -18.94 -9.80
N PRO A 89 22.71 -18.64 -10.17
CA PRO A 89 23.28 -19.20 -11.38
C PRO A 89 23.17 -20.72 -11.30
N PRO A 90 22.91 -21.42 -12.43
CA PRO A 90 22.94 -22.87 -12.43
C PRO A 90 24.29 -23.32 -11.86
N LEU A 91 24.28 -24.33 -10.99
CA LEU A 91 25.49 -24.93 -10.43
C LEU A 91 26.26 -25.60 -11.58
N VAL A 92 27.00 -24.80 -12.34
CA VAL A 92 28.00 -25.30 -13.27
C VAL A 92 29.16 -25.76 -12.40
N SER A 93 29.48 -27.05 -12.47
CA SER A 93 30.70 -27.59 -11.88
C SER A 93 31.89 -26.85 -12.49
N ALA A 94 32.38 -25.81 -11.81
CA ALA A 94 33.46 -24.98 -12.31
C ALA A 94 34.76 -25.78 -12.21
N ARG A 95 35.36 -26.12 -13.36
CA ARG A 95 36.79 -26.41 -13.43
C ARG A 95 37.55 -25.17 -12.93
N PRO A 96 38.62 -25.32 -12.14
CA PRO A 96 39.34 -24.18 -11.58
C PRO A 96 39.97 -23.35 -12.71
N ALA A 97 39.55 -22.09 -12.83
CA ALA A 97 40.17 -21.10 -13.70
C ALA A 97 41.43 -20.51 -13.04
N PRO A 98 42.42 -20.02 -13.83
CA PRO A 98 43.60 -19.38 -13.27
C PRO A 98 43.21 -18.09 -12.52
N VAL A 99 43.80 -17.91 -11.34
CA VAL A 99 43.65 -16.71 -10.52
C VAL A 99 44.07 -15.47 -11.34
N GLN A 100 43.13 -14.55 -11.57
CA GLN A 100 43.43 -13.18 -11.98
C GLN A 100 43.30 -12.28 -10.76
N THR A 101 44.44 -11.77 -10.28
CA THR A 101 44.52 -10.76 -9.23
C THR A 101 44.21 -9.38 -9.81
N GLY A 102 43.00 -8.86 -9.61
CA GLY A 102 42.66 -7.49 -10.02
C GLY A 102 41.27 -7.04 -9.57
N ARG A 103 41.25 -6.01 -8.70
CA ARG A 103 40.09 -5.31 -8.11
C ARG A 103 39.16 -6.13 -7.23
N SER A 104 39.33 -5.96 -5.92
CA SER A 104 38.32 -6.25 -4.90
C SER A 104 37.04 -5.47 -5.22
N ALA A 105 36.06 -6.13 -5.83
CA ALA A 105 34.70 -5.65 -5.79
C ALA A 105 34.30 -5.51 -4.32
N GLY A 106 33.80 -4.35 -3.91
CA GLY A 106 33.22 -4.18 -2.58
C GLY A 106 32.18 -5.28 -2.32
N PRO A 107 31.94 -5.65 -1.05
CA PRO A 107 30.98 -6.71 -0.74
C PRO A 107 29.66 -6.41 -1.44
N ALA A 108 29.13 -7.41 -2.15
CA ALA A 108 27.79 -7.34 -2.71
C ALA A 108 26.83 -6.89 -1.59
N PRO A 109 25.90 -5.96 -1.85
CA PRO A 109 24.99 -5.49 -0.82
C PRO A 109 24.28 -6.70 -0.21
N VAL A 110 24.48 -6.89 1.09
CA VAL A 110 23.79 -7.94 1.85
C VAL A 110 22.31 -7.68 1.69
N ALA A 111 21.56 -8.66 1.17
CA ALA A 111 20.13 -8.51 0.98
C ALA A 111 19.49 -8.14 2.33
N GLY A 112 18.84 -6.99 2.37
CA GLY A 112 18.06 -6.56 3.53
C GLY A 112 16.93 -7.56 3.82
N PRO A 113 16.26 -7.43 4.98
CA PRO A 113 15.08 -8.23 5.27
C PRO A 113 14.05 -8.12 4.12
N PRO A 114 13.30 -9.20 3.83
CA PRO A 114 12.28 -9.14 2.77
C PRO A 114 11.25 -8.07 3.10
N ALA A 115 10.75 -7.40 2.07
CA ALA A 115 9.61 -6.49 2.20
C ALA A 115 8.43 -7.23 2.84
N VAL A 116 7.60 -6.52 3.61
CA VAL A 116 6.36 -7.08 4.17
C VAL A 116 5.16 -6.59 3.35
N ALA A 117 4.19 -7.47 3.07
CA ALA A 117 2.91 -7.09 2.49
C ALA A 117 1.76 -7.40 3.45
N VAL A 118 0.91 -6.41 3.71
CA VAL A 118 -0.27 -6.53 4.56
C VAL A 118 -1.52 -6.25 3.72
N PRO A 119 -2.45 -7.22 3.59
CA PRO A 119 -3.70 -6.99 2.89
C PRO A 119 -4.61 -6.06 3.70
N ILE A 120 -5.22 -5.09 3.03
CA ILE A 120 -6.19 -4.14 3.59
C ILE A 120 -7.46 -4.08 2.73
N HIS A 121 -8.40 -3.20 3.09
CA HIS A 121 -9.59 -2.90 2.29
C HIS A 121 -10.58 -4.09 2.13
N TYR A 122 -10.70 -4.93 3.16
CA TYR A 122 -11.69 -6.00 3.25
C TYR A 122 -12.24 -6.14 4.68
N GLY A 123 -13.31 -6.93 4.86
CA GLY A 123 -13.82 -7.33 6.19
C GLY A 123 -14.40 -6.22 7.06
N THR A 124 -14.66 -5.03 6.53
CA THR A 124 -15.18 -3.89 7.30
C THR A 124 -16.55 -3.40 6.81
N PHE A 125 -16.69 -3.10 5.51
CA PHE A 125 -17.93 -2.57 4.95
C PHE A 125 -18.67 -3.60 4.10
N TRP A 126 -19.96 -3.80 4.40
CA TRP A 126 -20.87 -4.66 3.64
C TRP A 126 -22.24 -4.00 3.48
N PRO A 127 -22.93 -4.15 2.33
CA PRO A 127 -24.28 -3.63 2.18
C PRO A 127 -25.25 -4.25 3.18
N ILE A 128 -26.09 -3.42 3.82
CA ILE A 128 -27.11 -3.90 4.76
C ILE A 128 -28.05 -4.88 4.04
N GLY A 129 -28.29 -6.04 4.67
CA GLY A 129 -29.18 -7.08 4.14
C GLY A 129 -28.50 -8.07 3.19
N PHE A 130 -27.20 -7.91 2.92
CA PHE A 130 -26.43 -8.78 2.02
C PHE A 130 -25.57 -9.83 2.73
N ASP A 131 -25.77 -10.06 4.04
CA ASP A 131 -24.92 -10.93 4.87
C ASP A 131 -24.73 -12.34 4.31
N ARG A 132 -25.72 -12.86 3.58
CA ARG A 132 -25.68 -14.20 2.95
C ARG A 132 -25.20 -14.19 1.49
N VAL A 133 -25.10 -13.02 0.87
CA VAL A 133 -24.76 -12.90 -0.56
C VAL A 133 -23.24 -12.86 -0.67
N ARG A 134 -22.59 -13.96 -1.10
CA ARG A 134 -21.12 -14.02 -1.23
C ARG A 134 -20.34 -13.53 0.01
N PRO A 135 -20.59 -14.10 1.21
CA PRO A 135 -19.89 -13.71 2.44
C PRO A 135 -18.38 -13.95 2.38
N ASP A 136 -17.93 -14.84 1.48
CA ASP A 136 -16.52 -15.07 1.17
C ASP A 136 -15.80 -13.78 0.76
N ARG A 137 -16.48 -12.89 0.04
CA ARG A 137 -15.91 -11.60 -0.42
C ARG A 137 -15.72 -10.61 0.72
N PHE A 138 -16.41 -10.79 1.84
CA PHE A 138 -16.22 -9.99 3.03
C PHE A 138 -15.08 -10.53 3.90
N HIS A 139 -15.06 -11.84 4.18
CA HIS A 139 -14.17 -12.44 5.19
C HIS A 139 -12.84 -12.98 4.65
N GLU A 140 -12.84 -13.62 3.49
CA GLU A 140 -11.71 -14.42 2.99
C GLU A 140 -10.62 -13.67 2.20
N PRO A 141 -10.78 -12.43 1.68
CA PRO A 141 -9.78 -11.85 0.78
C PRO A 141 -8.35 -11.83 1.30
N GLY A 142 -8.14 -11.55 2.59
CA GLY A 142 -6.80 -11.54 3.19
C GLY A 142 -6.14 -12.91 3.21
N ARG A 143 -6.90 -13.99 3.48
CA ARG A 143 -6.39 -15.36 3.48
C ARG A 143 -6.10 -15.83 2.06
N GLU A 144 -6.98 -15.50 1.12
CA GLU A 144 -6.80 -15.84 -0.29
C GLU A 144 -5.57 -15.13 -0.87
N PHE A 145 -5.35 -13.86 -0.52
CA PHE A 145 -4.14 -13.13 -0.88
C PHE A 145 -2.88 -13.83 -0.36
N ALA A 146 -2.86 -14.24 0.92
CA ALA A 146 -1.73 -14.95 1.50
C ALA A 146 -1.46 -16.30 0.81
N ARG A 147 -2.53 -17.05 0.49
CA ARG A 147 -2.44 -18.33 -0.23
C ARG A 147 -1.84 -18.13 -1.64
N LEU A 148 -2.35 -17.16 -2.39
CA LEU A 148 -1.89 -16.83 -3.74
C LEU A 148 -0.46 -16.31 -3.74
N ALA A 149 -0.10 -15.49 -2.75
CA ALA A 149 1.26 -14.97 -2.60
C ALA A 149 2.28 -16.08 -2.34
N GLY A 150 1.93 -17.05 -1.48
CA GLY A 150 2.75 -18.24 -1.25
C GLY A 150 2.91 -19.10 -2.50
N ALA A 151 1.82 -19.34 -3.23
CA ALA A 151 1.86 -20.08 -4.50
C ALA A 151 2.69 -19.37 -5.59
N ALA A 152 2.77 -18.04 -5.51
CA ALA A 152 3.53 -17.18 -6.41
C ALA A 152 5.03 -17.03 -6.05
N ASP A 153 5.49 -17.62 -4.94
CA ASP A 153 6.83 -17.41 -4.35
C ASP A 153 7.22 -15.92 -4.31
N LEU A 154 6.29 -15.07 -3.84
CA LEU A 154 6.58 -13.65 -3.65
C LEU A 154 7.76 -13.48 -2.70
N SER A 155 8.73 -12.64 -3.08
CA SER A 155 9.89 -12.34 -2.22
C SER A 155 9.51 -11.52 -0.97
N ALA A 156 8.30 -10.98 -0.91
CA ALA A 156 7.76 -10.33 0.27
C ALA A 156 7.11 -11.32 1.24
N GLN A 157 7.29 -11.08 2.54
CA GLN A 157 6.56 -11.79 3.59
C GLN A 157 5.14 -11.24 3.69
N VAL A 158 4.12 -12.09 3.51
CA VAL A 158 2.72 -11.68 3.75
C VAL A 158 2.37 -11.78 5.23
N ARG A 159 1.70 -10.75 5.76
CA ARG A 159 1.17 -10.69 7.13
C ARG A 159 -0.30 -10.30 7.11
N VAL A 160 -1.17 -11.27 7.36
CA VAL A 160 -2.61 -11.03 7.53
C VAL A 160 -2.87 -10.73 9.00
N LEU A 161 -3.23 -9.48 9.31
CA LEU A 161 -3.43 -9.03 10.69
C LEU A 161 -4.91 -9.16 11.08
N ALA A 162 -5.18 -9.46 12.35
CA ALA A 162 -6.51 -9.35 12.93
C ALA A 162 -6.88 -7.86 13.18
N HIS A 163 -8.17 -7.58 13.33
CA HIS A 163 -8.62 -6.23 13.70
C HIS A 163 -8.02 -5.81 15.05
N GLY A 164 -7.34 -4.67 15.08
CA GLY A 164 -6.65 -4.16 16.28
C GLY A 164 -5.27 -4.78 16.53
N GLU A 165 -4.85 -5.78 15.75
CA GLU A 165 -3.49 -6.33 15.84
C GLU A 165 -2.48 -5.31 15.29
N SER A 166 -1.32 -5.25 15.94
CA SER A 166 -0.20 -4.39 15.54
C SER A 166 1.02 -5.23 15.21
N MET A 167 1.84 -4.77 14.26
CA MET A 167 3.12 -5.40 13.95
C MET A 167 4.23 -4.35 13.83
N ALA A 168 5.44 -4.75 14.18
CA ALA A 168 6.64 -3.97 13.89
C ALA A 168 7.19 -4.33 12.51
N VAL A 169 7.61 -3.33 11.74
CA VAL A 169 8.36 -3.53 10.50
C VAL A 169 9.87 -3.66 10.88
N PRO A 170 10.61 -4.71 10.46
CA PRO A 170 12.00 -4.98 10.90
C PRO A 170 13.08 -4.20 10.14
N VAL A 171 13.97 -3.44 10.81
CA VAL A 171 14.86 -2.40 10.21
C VAL A 171 15.84 -2.97 9.19
N ALA A 172 15.69 -2.59 7.91
CA ALA A 172 16.76 -2.73 6.92
C ALA A 172 17.86 -1.75 7.32
N GLY A 173 19.10 -2.25 7.43
CA GLY A 173 20.24 -1.52 7.99
C GLY A 173 20.50 -0.13 7.37
N PRO A 174 21.44 0.65 7.94
CA PRO A 174 21.56 2.08 7.66
C PRO A 174 21.80 2.36 6.17
N PHE A 175 20.87 3.09 5.53
CA PHE A 175 21.04 3.61 4.17
C PHE A 175 21.38 5.10 4.18
N ALA A 176 22.33 5.47 3.31
CA ALA A 176 22.59 6.84 2.92
C ALA A 176 21.40 7.41 2.13
N VAL A 177 20.88 8.54 2.59
CA VAL A 177 19.84 9.30 1.88
C VAL A 177 20.46 9.85 0.59
N GLY A 178 20.13 9.25 -0.55
CA GLY A 178 20.37 9.87 -1.85
C GLY A 178 19.41 11.05 -2.06
N PRO A 179 19.83 12.14 -2.72
CA PRO A 179 18.97 13.29 -2.94
C PRO A 179 17.76 12.89 -3.78
N ALA A 180 16.58 13.34 -3.36
CA ALA A 180 15.34 13.18 -4.10
C ALA A 180 15.53 13.66 -5.54
N SER A 181 15.32 12.77 -6.51
CA SER A 181 15.25 13.17 -7.92
C SER A 181 14.03 14.08 -8.11
N PRO A 182 14.15 15.21 -8.82
CA PRO A 182 13.02 16.11 -9.05
C PRO A 182 12.04 15.47 -10.03
N GLY A 183 11.09 14.71 -9.50
CA GLY A 183 9.86 14.37 -10.20
C GLY A 183 9.08 15.66 -10.49
N ARG A 184 8.63 15.80 -11.74
CA ARG A 184 7.92 16.97 -12.29
C ARG A 184 6.83 17.45 -11.34
N ALA A 185 7.04 18.61 -10.72
CA ALA A 185 6.11 19.20 -9.76
C ALA A 185 4.78 19.53 -10.44
N SER A 186 3.72 18.79 -10.10
CA SER A 186 2.38 19.36 -10.09
C SER A 186 2.22 20.05 -8.73
N ARG A 187 2.18 21.39 -8.73
CA ARG A 187 1.96 22.18 -7.51
C ARG A 187 0.55 21.88 -7.00
N LEU A 188 0.46 21.07 -5.95
CA LEU A 188 -0.63 21.18 -4.98
C LEU A 188 0.02 21.58 -3.66
N ALA A 189 -0.37 22.76 -3.20
CA ALA A 189 0.10 23.34 -1.96
C ALA A 189 -0.19 22.38 -0.79
N THR A 190 0.84 22.03 -0.02
CA THR A 190 0.69 21.39 1.27
C THR A 190 0.10 22.43 2.22
N GLU A 191 -1.22 22.42 2.40
CA GLU A 191 -1.85 23.18 3.47
C GLU A 191 -1.66 22.40 4.76
N THR A 192 -0.63 22.78 5.53
CA THR A 192 -0.46 22.32 6.91
C THR A 192 -1.63 22.89 7.72
N VAL A 193 -2.60 22.05 8.08
CA VAL A 193 -3.68 22.44 8.98
C VAL A 193 -3.09 22.58 10.39
N PRO A 194 -3.04 23.78 10.99
CA PRO A 194 -2.62 23.93 12.38
C PRO A 194 -3.67 23.29 13.30
N PRO A 195 -3.28 22.83 14.50
CA PRO A 195 -4.23 22.25 15.47
C PRO A 195 -5.33 23.29 15.79
N ARG A 196 -6.59 22.86 15.70
CA ARG A 196 -7.73 23.69 16.10
C ARG A 196 -7.70 23.90 17.61
N ASP A 197 -7.69 25.16 18.03
CA ASP A 197 -7.99 25.56 19.40
C ASP A 197 -9.43 25.17 19.74
N MET A 198 -9.60 24.33 20.77
CA MET A 198 -10.90 23.82 21.26
C MET A 198 -11.51 24.74 22.34
N SER A 199 -11.14 26.02 22.35
CA SER A 199 -11.81 27.01 23.19
C SER A 199 -13.14 27.40 22.56
N LEU A 200 -14.25 27.04 23.21
CA LEU A 200 -15.62 27.42 22.81
C LEU A 200 -15.71 28.95 22.63
N PRO A 201 -16.29 29.46 21.52
CA PRO A 201 -16.51 30.90 21.36
C PRO A 201 -17.53 31.39 22.41
N ARG A 202 -17.16 32.44 23.15
CA ARG A 202 -17.95 33.01 24.26
C ARG A 202 -19.17 33.84 23.85
N ASP A 203 -19.51 33.92 22.57
CA ASP A 203 -20.61 34.75 22.09
C ASP A 203 -21.57 33.96 21.18
N VAL A 204 -22.42 33.16 21.81
CA VAL A 204 -23.68 32.69 21.17
C VAL A 204 -24.81 33.52 21.76
N PRO A 205 -25.51 34.36 20.98
CA PRO A 205 -26.70 35.05 21.46
C PRO A 205 -27.80 34.03 21.76
N LEU A 206 -28.38 34.07 22.96
CA LEU A 206 -29.54 33.27 23.29
C LEU A 206 -30.74 33.67 22.39
N PRO A 207 -31.53 32.71 21.89
CA PRO A 207 -32.71 33.02 21.09
C PRO A 207 -33.73 33.81 21.95
N ARG A 208 -34.24 34.91 21.39
CA ARG A 208 -35.26 35.77 22.00
C ARG A 208 -36.58 35.01 22.12
N ASP A 209 -37.21 35.14 23.28
CA ASP A 209 -38.53 34.61 23.61
C ASP A 209 -39.59 34.98 22.55
N VAL A 210 -40.36 33.97 22.14
CA VAL A 210 -41.61 34.16 21.37
C VAL A 210 -42.74 34.36 22.39
N PRO A 211 -43.50 35.47 22.35
CA PRO A 211 -44.64 35.66 23.25
C PRO A 211 -45.85 34.82 22.82
N PRO A 212 -46.75 34.46 23.75
CA PRO A 212 -47.84 33.52 23.48
C PRO A 212 -49.03 34.18 22.77
N ALA A 213 -49.64 33.45 21.84
CA ALA A 213 -51.03 33.60 21.40
C ALA A 213 -51.58 32.22 21.02
#